data_AF-A0A843I727-F1
#
_entry.id   AF-A0A843I727-F1
#
_cell.length_a   1.000
_cell.length_b   1.000
_cell.length_c   1.000
_cell.angle_alpha   90.00
_cell.angle_beta   90.00
_cell.angle_gamma   90.00
#
_symmetry.space_group_name_H-M   'P 1'
#
loop_
_entity.id
_entity.type
_entity.pdbx_description
1 polymer ?
#
loop_
_entity_poly.entity_id
_entity_poly.type
_entity_poly.pdbx_seq_one_letter_code
_entity_poly.pdbx_strand_id
1 'polypeptide(L)' 'MRIRSHPIIDFKKRKELPFYFEKKKFVGEEGDTIASALHAAGVKTLTKSLKYDSPRGFFCGIGK' A
#
# COMPACT_ATOMS: atom_id res chain seq x y z
N MET A 1 -0.83 -3.40 -5.87
CA MET A 1 -1.81 -4.33 -6.49
C MET A 1 -2.13 -5.43 -5.49
N ARG A 2 -3.41 -5.79 -5.30
CA ARG A 2 -3.83 -6.85 -4.37
C ARG A 2 -4.42 -8.02 -5.14
N ILE A 3 -3.90 -9.22 -4.91
CA ILE A 3 -4.43 -10.46 -5.48
C ILE A 3 -5.67 -10.84 -4.67
N ARG A 4 -6.79 -11.06 -5.35
CA ARG A 4 -8.08 -11.43 -4.72
C ARG A 4 -8.48 -12.89 -4.92
N SER A 5 -7.86 -13.59 -5.86
CA SER A 5 -8.17 -14.97 -6.19
C SER A 5 -6.86 -15.74 -6.41
N HIS A 6 -6.74 -16.90 -5.77
CA HIS A 6 -5.64 -17.83 -5.95
C HIS A 6 -6.22 -19.26 -5.96
N PRO A 7 -5.78 -20.16 -6.86
CA PRO A 7 -6.41 -21.47 -7.06
C PRO A 7 -6.31 -22.43 -5.86
N ILE A 8 -5.46 -22.13 -4.87
CA ILE A 8 -5.16 -23.04 -3.74
C ILE A 8 -5.42 -22.36 -2.37
N ILE A 9 -5.46 -21.02 -2.32
CA ILE A 9 -5.49 -20.26 -1.07
C ILE A 9 -6.74 -19.40 -1.05
N ASP A 10 -7.57 -19.61 -0.02
CA ASP A 10 -8.72 -18.75 0.26
C ASP A 10 -8.31 -17.50 1.03
N PHE A 11 -8.58 -16.33 0.44
CA PHE A 11 -8.41 -15.05 1.11
C PHE A 11 -9.67 -14.73 1.92
N LYS A 12 -9.59 -14.83 3.25
CA LYS A 12 -10.65 -14.31 4.12
C LYS A 12 -10.74 -12.79 3.98
N LYS A 13 -11.97 -12.29 3.83
CA LYS A 13 -12.25 -10.84 3.89
C LYS A 13 -11.82 -10.31 5.25
N ARG A 14 -10.99 -9.27 5.23
CA ARG A 14 -10.54 -8.55 6.41
C ARG A 14 -11.33 -7.26 6.56
N LYS A 15 -11.34 -6.70 7.77
CA LYS A 15 -12.06 -5.44 8.03
C LYS A 15 -11.37 -4.29 7.30
N GLU A 16 -12.17 -3.45 6.64
CA GLU A 16 -11.69 -2.23 6.01
C GLU A 16 -11.43 -1.15 7.07
N LEU A 17 -10.27 -0.52 6.99
CA LEU A 17 -9.79 0.51 7.89
C LEU A 17 -9.51 1.79 7.10
N PRO A 18 -10.33 2.84 7.25
CA PRO A 18 -10.08 4.11 6.59
C PRO A 18 -8.95 4.87 7.29
N PHE A 19 -8.06 5.48 6.51
CA PHE A 19 -6.99 6.35 7.01
C PHE A 19 -6.75 7.51 6.06
N TYR A 20 -5.98 8.50 6.50
CA TYR A 20 -5.61 9.65 5.67
C TYR A 20 -4.12 9.65 5.39
N PHE A 21 -3.76 9.85 4.13
CA PHE A 21 -2.39 10.06 3.66
C PHE A 21 -2.37 11.28 2.75
N GLU A 22 -1.50 12.25 3.00
CA GLU A 22 -1.42 13.52 2.25
C GLU A 22 -2.78 14.23 2.10
N LYS A 23 -3.59 14.26 3.18
CA LYS A 23 -4.96 14.82 3.20
C LYS A 23 -5.97 14.09 2.28
N LYS A 24 -5.58 12.99 1.64
CA LYS A 24 -6.47 12.12 0.87
C LYS A 24 -6.91 10.94 1.71
N LYS A 25 -8.17 10.55 1.59
CA LYS A 25 -8.74 9.40 2.28
C LYS A 25 -8.41 8.12 1.51
N PHE A 26 -7.85 7.14 2.20
CA PHE A 26 -7.56 5.80 1.70
C PHE A 26 -8.20 4.75 2.59
N VAL A 27 -8.29 3.52 2.08
CA VAL A 27 -8.82 2.36 2.80
C VAL A 27 -7.77 1.26 2.73
N GLY A 28 -7.37 0.75 3.89
CA GLY A 28 -6.55 -0.45 4.03
C GLY A 28 -7.38 -1.59 4.60
N GLU A 29 -6.80 -2.78 4.66
CA GLU A 29 -7.41 -3.94 5.33
C GLU A 29 -6.69 -4.24 6.65
N GLU A 30 -7.37 -4.87 7.59
CA GLU A 30 -6.76 -5.27 8.86
C GLU A 30 -5.50 -6.13 8.66
N GLY A 31 -4.41 -5.78 9.35
CA GLY A 31 -3.10 -6.41 9.18
C GLY A 31 -2.29 -5.90 7.98
N ASP A 32 -2.80 -4.94 7.20
CA ASP A 32 -1.97 -4.19 6.27
C ASP A 32 -1.05 -3.22 6.97
N THR A 33 0.15 -3.07 6.41
CA THR A 33 0.97 -1.88 6.65
C THR A 33 0.47 -0.71 5.80
N ILE A 34 0.75 0.52 6.23
CA ILE A 34 0.37 1.74 5.48
C ILE A 34 0.88 1.68 4.03
N ALA A 35 2.13 1.25 3.85
CA ALA A 35 2.74 1.15 2.52
C ALA A 35 2.09 0.06 1.65
N SER A 36 1.71 -1.09 2.23
CA SER A 36 0.93 -2.14 1.55
C SER A 36 -0.43 -1.60 1.10
N ALA A 37 -1.15 -0.90 1.98
CA ALA A 37 -2.46 -0.33 1.68
C ALA A 37 -2.38 0.74 0.57
N LEU A 38 -1.39 1.64 0.62
CA LEU A 38 -1.15 2.64 -0.44
C LEU A 38 -0.84 1.96 -1.78
N HIS A 39 0.00 0.92 -1.77
CA HIS A 39 0.33 0.18 -2.97
C HIS A 39 -0.87 -0.62 -3.52
N ALA A 40 -1.74 -1.14 -2.66
CA ALA A 40 -3.01 -1.78 -3.03
C ALA A 40 -3.97 -0.77 -3.66
N ALA A 41 -4.02 0.46 -3.14
CA ALA A 41 -4.78 1.59 -3.68
C ALA A 41 -4.18 2.18 -4.98
N GLY A 42 -3.07 1.62 -5.50
CA GLY A 42 -2.46 2.04 -6.76
C GLY A 42 -1.45 3.19 -6.63
N VAL A 43 -1.12 3.62 -5.41
CA VAL A 43 -0.08 4.62 -5.17
C VAL A 43 1.28 3.98 -5.40
N LYS A 44 1.93 4.36 -6.50
CA LYS A 44 3.25 3.84 -6.91
C LYS A 44 4.40 4.74 -6.47
N THR A 45 4.14 6.00 -6.18
CA THR A 45 5.13 6.98 -5.73
C THR A 45 4.84 7.32 -4.28
N LEU A 46 5.76 6.96 -3.40
CA LEU A 46 5.66 7.19 -1.95
C LEU A 46 6.58 8.33 -1.50
N THR A 47 7.68 8.54 -2.21
CA THR A 47 8.64 9.60 -1.91
C THR A 47 9.21 10.18 -3.21
N LYS A 48 10.01 11.24 -3.09
CA LYS A 48 10.81 11.78 -4.19
C LYS A 48 12.28 11.77 -3.81
N SER A 49 13.15 11.64 -4.81
CA SER A 49 14.59 11.73 -4.58
C SER A 49 14.98 13.16 -4.17
N LEU A 50 15.68 13.29 -3.04
CA LEU A 50 16.19 14.58 -2.55
C LEU A 50 17.04 15.34 -3.58
N LYS A 51 17.83 14.63 -4.39
CA LYS A 51 18.78 15.25 -5.33
C LYS A 51 18.19 15.52 -6.71
N TYR A 52 17.26 14.68 -7.17
CA TYR A 52 16.79 14.70 -8.56
C TYR A 52 15.28 14.86 -8.71
N ASP A 53 14.54 15.02 -7.60
CA ASP A 53 13.07 15.03 -7.51
C ASP A 53 12.35 13.84 -8.17
N SER A 54 13.11 12.81 -8.58
CA SER A 54 12.57 11.65 -9.30
C SER A 54 11.60 10.87 -8.40
N PRO A 55 10.45 10.40 -8.91
CA PRO A 55 9.49 9.63 -8.13
C PRO A 55 10.12 8.33 -7.63
N ARG A 56 10.03 8.07 -6.32
CA ARG A 56 10.46 6.84 -5.67
C ARG A 56 9.26 6.09 -5.13
N GLY A 57 9.22 4.79 -5.45
CA GLY A 57 8.13 3.92 -5.07
C GLY A 57 8.42 3.08 -3.84
N PHE A 58 7.57 2.08 -3.67
CA PHE A 58 7.72 1.06 -2.64
C PHE A 58 9.02 0.28 -2.85
N PHE A 59 10.00 0.47 -1.94
CA PHE A 59 11.33 -0.12 -2.03
C PHE A 59 11.51 -1.32 -1.10
N CYS A 60 11.23 -1.15 0.20
CA CYS A 60 11.34 -2.20 1.21
C CYS A 60 10.04 -2.33 2.00
N GLY A 61 9.53 -3.56 2.12
CA GLY A 61 8.32 -3.88 2.87
C GLY A 61 8.54 -4.29 4.33
N ILE A 62 9.80 -4.42 4.77
CA ILE A 62 10.19 -4.95 6.10
C ILE A 62 10.89 -3.88 6.95
N GLY A 63 11.31 -2.76 6.34
CA GLY A 63 12.17 -1.77 6.97
C GLY A 63 13.64 -2.17 6.85
N LYS A 64 14.49 -1.20 6.55
CA LYS A 64 15.94 -1.30 6.70
C LYS A 64 16.37 -0.17 7.61
#